data_AF-E0N7G5-F1
#
_entry.id   AF-E0N7G5-F1
#
_cell.length_a   1.000
_cell.length_b   1.000
_cell.length_c   1.000
_cell.angle_alpha   90.00
_cell.angle_beta   90.00
_cell.angle_gamma   90.00
#
_symmetry.space_group_name_H-M   'P 1'
#
loop_
_entity.id
_entity.type
_entity.pdbx_description
1 polymer ?
#
loop_
_entity_poly.entity_id
_entity_poly.type
_entity_poly.pdbx_seq_one_letter_code
_entity_poly.pdbx_strand_id
1 'polypeptide(L)'
;MDALLNPQTGGYVVNQSAQSIENELYIRLVTPLGSYWADRTLGSRLHELRRQKHLKRIEVLAKQYAEQALQPVIQSKRAQSIQVTASAPQHGWLKLHIEAVDAAGDTVTLNHKVAVI
;
A
#
# COMPACT_ATOMS: atom_id res chain seq x y z
N MET A 1 -4.40 -2.73 21.21
CA MET A 1 -3.52 -2.11 20.19
C MET A 1 -2.87 -3.26 19.44
N ASP A 2 -2.96 -3.26 18.12
CA ASP A 2 -2.46 -4.38 17.31
C ASP A 2 -0.95 -4.25 17.13
N ALA A 3 -0.26 -5.39 16.97
CA ALA A 3 1.17 -5.39 16.68
C ALA A 3 1.46 -4.68 15.35
N LEU A 4 2.49 -3.84 15.32
CA LEU A 4 2.87 -3.11 14.11
C LEU A 4 3.44 -4.07 13.06
N LEU A 5 2.95 -3.98 11.84
CA LEU A 5 3.47 -4.73 10.70
C LEU A 5 4.64 -3.99 10.06
N ASN A 6 5.68 -4.72 9.68
CA ASN A 6 6.79 -4.17 8.92
C ASN A 6 6.50 -4.31 7.41
N PRO A 7 6.29 -3.21 6.67
CA PRO A 7 5.94 -3.27 5.25
C PRO A 7 7.03 -3.85 4.34
N GLN A 8 8.29 -3.88 4.82
CA GLN A 8 9.43 -4.36 4.06
C GLN A 8 9.63 -5.87 4.19
N THR A 9 9.30 -6.45 5.34
CA THR A 9 9.49 -7.88 5.62
C THR A 9 8.19 -8.68 5.64
N GLY A 10 7.05 -8.02 5.86
CA GLY A 10 5.74 -8.65 6.04
C GLY A 10 5.53 -9.33 7.40
N GLY A 11 6.50 -9.21 8.32
CA GLY A 11 6.39 -9.69 9.70
C GLY A 11 5.95 -8.59 10.67
N TYR A 12 6.00 -8.91 11.97
CA TYR A 12 5.78 -7.96 13.04
C TYR A 12 7.07 -7.20 13.39
N VAL A 13 6.92 -5.95 13.81
CA VAL A 13 7.99 -5.20 14.48
C VAL A 13 7.97 -5.55 15.97
N VAL A 14 9.10 -6.01 16.49
CA VAL A 14 9.22 -6.46 17.88
C VAL A 14 8.95 -5.29 18.83
N ASN A 15 8.10 -5.51 19.83
CA ASN A 15 7.73 -4.53 20.88
C ASN A 15 7.14 -3.21 20.37
N GLN A 16 6.54 -3.21 19.17
CA GLN A 16 5.85 -2.04 18.63
C GLN A 16 4.40 -2.35 18.30
N SER A 17 3.52 -1.40 18.59
CA SER A 17 2.09 -1.47 18.26
C SER A 17 1.76 -0.41 17.23
N ALA A 18 0.85 -0.72 16.30
CA ALA A 18 0.35 0.24 15.34
C ALA A 18 -0.36 1.37 16.08
N GLN A 19 0.02 2.61 15.76
CA GLN A 19 -0.50 3.81 16.42
C GLN A 19 -1.69 4.39 15.67
N SER A 20 -1.81 4.11 14.38
CA SER A 20 -2.77 4.74 13.49
C SER A 20 -3.21 3.81 12.35
N ILE A 21 -3.11 4.27 11.11
CA ILE A 21 -3.57 3.62 9.88
C ILE A 21 -2.48 2.79 9.19
N GLU A 22 -1.29 2.64 9.77
CA GLU A 22 -0.11 2.04 9.12
C GLU A 22 -0.39 0.60 8.65
N ASN A 23 -0.96 -0.20 9.55
CA ASN A 23 -1.33 -1.58 9.26
C ASN A 23 -2.43 -1.65 8.19
N GLU A 24 -3.41 -0.74 8.22
CA GLU A 24 -4.50 -0.71 7.24
C GLU A 24 -3.97 -0.40 5.83
N LEU A 25 -3.11 0.61 5.70
CA LEU A 25 -2.45 0.95 4.45
C LEU A 25 -1.66 -0.25 3.90
N TYR A 26 -0.86 -0.89 4.76
CA TYR A 26 -0.06 -2.04 4.36
C TYR A 26 -0.91 -3.22 3.88
N ILE A 27 -1.91 -3.62 4.67
CA ILE A 27 -2.77 -4.77 4.38
C ILE A 27 -3.53 -4.56 3.07
N ARG A 28 -4.07 -3.36 2.82
CA ARG A 28 -4.77 -3.04 1.57
C ARG A 28 -3.86 -3.12 0.35
N LEU A 29 -2.58 -2.75 0.47
CA LEU A 29 -1.63 -2.83 -0.64
C LEU A 29 -1.17 -4.25 -0.93
N VAL A 30 -0.84 -5.03 0.11
CA VAL A 30 -0.26 -6.38 -0.06
C VAL A 30 -1.30 -7.44 -0.43
N THR A 31 -2.54 -7.28 0.03
CA THR A 31 -3.60 -8.27 -0.21
C THR A 31 -4.07 -8.20 -1.65
N PRO A 32 -4.07 -9.30 -2.43
CA PRO A 32 -4.66 -9.32 -3.76
C PRO A 32 -6.16 -9.00 -3.71
N LEU A 33 -6.64 -8.07 -4.53
CA LEU A 33 -8.06 -7.72 -4.61
C LEU A 33 -8.91 -8.97 -4.88
N GLY A 34 -9.97 -9.17 -4.08
CA GLY A 34 -10.87 -10.32 -4.18
C GLY A 34 -10.39 -11.59 -3.46
N SER A 35 -9.18 -11.62 -2.91
CA SER A 35 -8.65 -12.81 -2.24
C SER A 35 -9.10 -12.94 -0.77
N TYR A 36 -9.42 -11.82 -0.11
CA TYR A 36 -9.83 -11.84 1.28
C TYR A 36 -11.29 -12.31 1.41
N TRP A 37 -11.51 -13.37 2.20
CA TRP A 37 -12.79 -14.08 2.23
C TRP A 37 -13.92 -13.27 2.87
N ALA A 38 -13.60 -12.45 3.88
CA ALA A 38 -14.60 -11.68 4.62
C ALA A 38 -15.02 -10.40 3.88
N ASP A 39 -14.13 -9.84 3.06
CA ASP A 39 -14.41 -8.67 2.24
C ASP A 39 -13.63 -8.76 0.92
N ARG A 40 -14.35 -9.04 -0.17
CA ARG A 40 -13.75 -9.17 -1.51
C ARG A 40 -13.33 -7.82 -2.11
N THR A 41 -13.78 -6.70 -1.54
CA THR A 41 -13.38 -5.36 -2.00
C THR A 41 -12.06 -4.92 -1.40
N LEU A 42 -11.58 -5.63 -0.37
CA LEU A 42 -10.28 -5.39 0.24
C LEU A 42 -9.14 -5.87 -0.66
N GLY A 43 -8.12 -5.03 -0.78
CA GLY A 43 -6.87 -5.36 -1.45
C GLY A 43 -6.57 -4.46 -2.65
N SER A 44 -5.49 -4.81 -3.35
CA SER A 44 -5.00 -4.08 -4.51
C SER A 44 -4.83 -4.98 -5.73
N ARG A 45 -4.85 -4.36 -6.91
CA ARG A 45 -4.54 -4.99 -8.20
C ARG A 45 -3.04 -5.01 -8.50
N LEU A 46 -2.18 -4.65 -7.54
CA LEU A 46 -0.72 -4.63 -7.73
C LEU A 46 -0.15 -6.01 -8.07
N HIS A 47 -0.81 -7.08 -7.62
CA HIS A 47 -0.44 -8.45 -7.95
C HIS A 47 -0.55 -8.78 -9.46
N GLU A 48 -1.39 -8.06 -10.21
CA GLU A 48 -1.55 -8.22 -11.67
C GLU A 48 -0.32 -7.69 -12.44
N LEU A 49 0.49 -6.82 -11.82
CA LEU A 49 1.66 -6.20 -12.44
C LEU A 49 2.91 -7.08 -12.43
N ARG A 50 2.90 -8.20 -11.68
CA ARG A 50 4.07 -9.08 -11.47
C ARG A 50 4.70 -9.63 -12.75
N ARG A 51 3.94 -9.73 -13.84
CA ARG A 51 4.40 -10.24 -15.15
C ARG A 51 4.37 -9.16 -16.24
N GLN A 52 4.18 -7.91 -15.87
CA GLN A 52 4.16 -6.79 -16.81
C GLN A 52 5.57 -6.28 -17.03
N LYS A 53 5.87 -5.95 -18.29
CA LYS A 53 7.15 -5.34 -18.65
C LYS A 53 7.27 -3.97 -17.98
N HIS A 54 8.44 -3.67 -17.42
CA HIS A 54 8.74 -2.39 -16.81
C HIS A 54 8.71 -1.25 -17.85
N LEU A 55 7.57 -0.56 -17.90
CA LEU A 55 7.31 0.56 -18.79
C LEU A 55 6.71 1.72 -17.98
N LYS A 56 6.87 2.96 -18.45
CA LYS A 56 6.31 4.15 -17.79
C LYS A 56 4.81 4.06 -17.51
N ARG A 57 4.04 3.46 -18.43
CA ARG A 57 2.61 3.20 -18.22
C ARG A 57 2.32 2.27 -17.02
N ILE A 58 3.22 1.34 -16.71
CA ILE A 58 3.06 0.43 -15.57
C ILE A 58 3.33 1.16 -14.25
N GLU A 59 4.24 2.14 -14.23
CA GLU A 59 4.41 3.03 -13.07
C GLU A 59 3.11 3.79 -12.76
N VAL A 60 2.46 4.33 -13.80
CA VAL A 60 1.17 5.02 -13.67
C VAL A 60 0.06 4.07 -13.20
N LEU A 61 -0.03 2.86 -13.77
CA LEU A 61 -0.99 1.85 -13.32
C LEU A 61 -0.76 1.43 -11.87
N ALA A 62 0.50 1.23 -11.47
CA ALA A 62 0.84 0.88 -10.08
C ALA A 62 0.39 1.96 -9.11
N LYS A 63 0.62 3.24 -9.45
CA LYS A 63 0.11 4.38 -8.70
C LYS A 63 -1.42 4.34 -8.59
N GLN A 64 -2.13 4.23 -9.72
CA GLN A 64 -3.59 4.21 -9.76
C GLN A 64 -4.19 3.04 -8.97
N TYR A 65 -3.61 1.85 -9.05
CA TYR A 65 -4.07 0.68 -8.31
C TYR A 65 -3.86 0.83 -6.80
N ALA A 66 -2.76 1.46 -6.38
CA ALA A 66 -2.55 1.78 -4.99
C ALA A 66 -3.52 2.86 -4.49
N GLU A 67 -3.72 3.94 -5.24
CA GLU A 67 -4.71 4.99 -4.91
C GLU A 67 -6.12 4.40 -4.79
N GLN A 68 -6.53 3.54 -5.72
CA GLN A 68 -7.83 2.85 -5.68
C GLN A 68 -7.96 1.97 -4.42
N ALA A 69 -6.92 1.20 -4.08
CA ALA A 69 -6.94 0.32 -2.91
C ALA A 69 -7.02 1.10 -1.58
N LEU A 70 -6.44 2.30 -1.54
CA LEU A 70 -6.38 3.17 -0.37
C LEU A 70 -7.56 4.13 -0.25
N GLN A 71 -8.33 4.34 -1.33
CA GLN A 71 -9.51 5.21 -1.35
C GLN A 71 -10.49 4.98 -0.18
N PRO A 72 -10.79 3.74 0.25
CA PRO A 72 -11.72 3.53 1.35
C PRO A 72 -11.20 4.03 2.72
N VAL A 73 -9.89 4.20 2.90
CA VAL A 73 -9.29 4.76 4.12
C VAL A 73 -9.63 6.26 4.25
N ILE A 74 -9.67 6.97 3.12
CA ILE A 74 -10.12 8.36 3.06
C ILE A 74 -11.65 8.43 3.25
N GLN A 75 -12.41 7.55 2.57
CA GLN A 75 -13.87 7.54 2.66
C GLN A 75 -14.39 7.23 4.08
N SER A 76 -13.68 6.38 4.82
CA SER A 76 -13.97 6.08 6.23
C SER A 76 -13.52 7.18 7.20
N LYS A 77 -12.94 8.29 6.70
CA LYS A 77 -12.39 9.42 7.48
C LYS A 77 -11.27 9.02 8.44
N ARG A 78 -10.60 7.90 8.17
CA ARG A 78 -9.43 7.41 8.93
C ARG A 78 -8.15 8.12 8.48
N ALA A 79 -8.09 8.53 7.22
CA ALA A 79 -7.06 9.40 6.68
C ALA A 79 -7.69 10.71 6.16
N GLN A 80 -7.01 11.83 6.39
CA GLN A 80 -7.36 13.13 5.82
C GLN A 80 -6.88 13.22 4.36
N SER A 81 -5.67 12.71 4.08
CA SER A 81 -5.12 12.68 2.74
C SER A 81 -4.15 11.52 2.57
N ILE A 82 -4.01 11.03 1.33
CA ILE A 82 -3.05 10.01 0.95
C ILE A 82 -2.48 10.41 -0.41
N GLN A 83 -1.16 10.45 -0.51
CA GLN A 83 -0.43 10.68 -1.75
C GLN A 83 0.41 9.44 -2.08
N VAL A 84 0.35 9.02 -3.35
CA VAL A 84 1.11 7.88 -3.84
C VAL A 84 2.05 8.33 -4.95
N THR A 85 3.33 8.04 -4.78
CA THR A 85 4.38 8.29 -5.77
C THR A 85 4.99 6.97 -6.21
N ALA A 86 4.89 6.66 -7.50
CA ALA A 86 5.57 5.50 -8.09
C ALA A 86 6.94 5.91 -8.65
N SER A 87 7.94 5.08 -8.38
CA SER A 87 9.30 5.22 -8.88
C SER A 87 9.89 3.88 -9.25
N ALA A 88 10.94 3.91 -10.06
CA ALA A 88 11.56 2.74 -10.67
C ALA A 88 13.07 2.70 -10.38
N PRO A 89 13.48 2.57 -9.10
CA PRO A 89 14.89 2.69 -8.73
C PRO A 89 15.75 1.49 -9.17
N GLN A 90 15.13 0.32 -9.40
CA GLN A 90 15.83 -0.92 -9.70
C GLN A 90 15.09 -1.71 -10.77
N HIS A 91 15.83 -2.41 -11.64
CA HIS A 91 15.23 -3.29 -12.64
C HIS A 91 14.44 -4.44 -11.96
N GLY A 92 13.27 -4.76 -12.50
CA GLY A 92 12.37 -5.80 -11.97
C GLY A 92 11.50 -5.38 -10.78
N TRP A 93 11.61 -4.14 -10.31
CA TRP A 93 10.83 -3.65 -9.17
C TRP A 93 10.38 -2.18 -9.34
N LEU A 94 9.13 -1.92 -8.98
CA LEU A 94 8.63 -0.58 -8.72
C LEU A 94 8.60 -0.33 -7.21
N LYS A 95 8.95 0.89 -6.83
CA LYS A 95 8.80 1.40 -5.47
C LYS A 95 7.63 2.37 -5.44
N LEU A 96 6.62 2.06 -4.64
CA LEU A 96 5.56 2.97 -4.28
C LEU A 96 5.91 3.62 -2.94
N HIS A 97 5.95 4.95 -2.93
CA HIS A 97 6.08 5.76 -1.73
C HIS A 97 4.72 6.35 -1.41
N ILE A 98 4.22 6.04 -0.22
CA ILE A 98 2.91 6.47 0.28
C ILE A 98 3.16 7.42 1.44
N GLU A 99 2.62 8.63 1.33
CA GLU A 99 2.55 9.60 2.42
C GLU A 99 1.07 9.82 2.74
N ALA A 100 0.68 9.57 3.98
CA ALA A 100 -0.69 9.74 4.43
C ALA A 100 -0.71 10.62 5.67
N VAL A 101 -1.76 11.43 5.79
CA VAL A 101 -2.09 12.17 7.01
C VAL A 101 -3.28 11.49 7.63
N ASP A 102 -3.14 11.00 8.85
CA ASP A 102 -4.22 10.29 9.54
C ASP A 102 -5.30 11.25 10.07
N ALA A 103 -6.32 10.70 10.73
CA ALA A 103 -7.39 11.49 11.32
C ALA A 103 -6.92 12.45 12.43
N ALA A 104 -5.85 12.11 13.16
CA ALA A 104 -5.27 12.94 14.21
C ALA A 104 -4.36 14.06 13.67
N GLY A 105 -3.95 13.98 12.40
CA GLY A 105 -3.04 14.90 11.74
C GLY A 105 -1.58 14.42 11.70
N ASP A 106 -1.32 13.19 12.15
CA ASP A 106 0.01 12.59 12.14
C ASP A 106 0.35 12.06 10.75
N THR A 107 1.59 12.30 10.32
CA THR A 107 2.10 11.83 9.03
C THR A 107 2.58 10.39 9.15
N VAL A 108 1.97 9.51 8.36
CA VAL A 108 2.36 8.11 8.19
C VAL A 108 3.03 7.95 6.83
N THR A 109 4.23 7.37 6.82
CA THR A 109 4.95 7.05 5.59
C THR A 109 5.14 5.55 5.42
N LEU A 110 4.92 5.05 4.20
CA LEU A 110 5.05 3.64 3.87
C LEU A 110 5.70 3.46 2.50
N ASN A 111 6.64 2.51 2.41
CA ASN A 111 7.24 2.11 1.15
C ASN A 111 6.78 0.70 0.80
N HIS A 112 6.25 0.51 -0.40
CA HIS A 112 5.81 -0.78 -0.91
C HIS A 112 6.53 -1.15 -2.20
N LYS A 113 6.99 -2.40 -2.31
CA LYS A 113 7.68 -2.93 -3.49
C LYS A 113 6.72 -3.75 -4.34
N VAL A 114 6.69 -3.48 -5.64
CA VAL A 114 5.87 -4.20 -6.61
C VAL A 114 6.79 -4.84 -7.64
N ALA A 115 6.74 -6.17 -7.77
CA ALA A 115 7.53 -6.87 -8.78
C ALA A 115 6.99 -6.58 -10.19
N VAL A 116 7.91 -6.45 -11.14
CA VAL A 116 7.66 -6.34 -12.60
C VAL A 116 8.75 -7.12 -13.34
N ILE A 117 8.64 -7.30 -14.65
CA ILE A 117 9.64 -7.99 -15.49
C ILE A 117 10.30 -7.09 -16.52
#